data_AF-A0A1C5F3H7-F1
#
_entry.id   AF-A0A1C5F3H7-F1
#
_cell.length_a   1.000
_cell.length_b   1.000
_cell.length_c   1.000
_cell.angle_alpha   90.00
_cell.angle_beta   90.00
_cell.angle_gamma   90.00
#
_symmetry.space_group_name_H-M   'P 1'
#
loop_
_entity.id
_entity.type
_entity.pdbx_description
1 polymer ?
#
loop_
_entity_poly.entity_id
_entity_poly.type
_entity_poly.pdbx_seq_one_letter_code
_entity_poly.pdbx_strand_id
1 'polypeptide(L)'
;MAEHTSSSITIEAAPADVMGVIADFARYPEWTGEVKEAEVLATDDRGRAQQVRLVLDAGAIKDDHTLAYTWTGGNEVSWTLVKSQMLRALDGSYLLVPLGGGDRTEVTYRLTVDVKIPMLGMIKRKAEKVIIDRALAGLKKRVESAPGA
;
A
#
# COMPACT_ATOMS: atom_id res chain seq x y z
N MET A 1 -0.56 22.29 -6.45
CA MET A 1 -1.20 20.97 -6.30
C MET A 1 -0.08 19.97 -6.13
N ALA A 2 -0.05 19.18 -5.06
CA ALA A 2 0.97 18.15 -4.93
C ALA A 2 0.79 17.14 -6.07
N GLU A 3 1.83 16.93 -6.87
CA GLU A 3 1.79 15.89 -7.90
C GLU A 3 1.84 14.53 -7.20
N HIS A 4 0.78 13.74 -7.38
CA HIS A 4 0.72 12.36 -6.92
C HIS A 4 0.72 11.43 -8.14
N THR A 5 1.43 10.31 -8.06
CA THR A 5 1.32 9.26 -9.07
C THR A 5 0.20 8.30 -8.65
N SER A 6 -0.67 7.90 -9.57
CA SER A 6 -1.73 6.92 -9.29
C SER A 6 -1.95 5.96 -10.44
N SER A 7 -2.45 4.77 -10.13
CA SER A 7 -2.90 3.77 -11.09
C SER A 7 -4.08 3.00 -10.50
N SER A 8 -4.87 2.37 -11.37
CA SER A 8 -6.04 1.58 -10.97
C SER A 8 -6.06 0.25 -11.72
N ILE A 9 -6.55 -0.79 -11.05
CA ILE A 9 -6.79 -2.11 -11.65
C ILE A 9 -8.13 -2.66 -11.17
N THR A 10 -8.67 -3.65 -11.89
CA THR A 10 -9.80 -4.45 -11.42
C THR A 10 -9.30 -5.75 -10.81
N ILE A 11 -9.79 -6.07 -9.61
CA ILE A 11 -9.59 -7.34 -8.92
C ILE A 11 -10.93 -8.10 -8.88
N GLU A 12 -10.89 -9.38 -9.22
CA GLU A 12 -12.05 -10.28 -9.27
C GLU A 12 -12.40 -10.80 -7.87
N ALA A 13 -12.69 -9.87 -6.96
CA ALA A 13 -13.11 -10.13 -5.58
C ALA A 13 -13.91 -8.95 -5.01
N ALA A 14 -14.65 -9.21 -3.93
CA ALA A 14 -15.41 -8.18 -3.24
C ALA A 14 -14.50 -7.18 -2.51
N PRO A 15 -14.93 -5.91 -2.29
CA PRO A 15 -14.10 -4.91 -1.63
C PRO A 15 -13.63 -5.32 -0.24
N ALA A 16 -14.47 -6.07 0.49
CA ALA A 16 -14.13 -6.57 1.83
C ALA A 16 -12.94 -7.55 1.79
N ASP A 17 -12.88 -8.44 0.80
CA ASP A 17 -11.79 -9.41 0.66
C ASP A 17 -10.48 -8.70 0.29
N VAL A 18 -10.55 -7.74 -0.63
CA VAL A 18 -9.41 -6.91 -1.01
C VAL A 18 -8.90 -6.10 0.19
N MET A 19 -9.80 -5.44 0.92
CA MET A 19 -9.43 -4.65 2.10
C MET A 19 -8.88 -5.53 3.23
N GLY A 20 -9.39 -6.76 3.37
CA GLY A 20 -8.87 -7.76 4.29
C GLY A 20 -7.39 -8.07 4.02
N VAL A 21 -7.01 -8.25 2.74
CA VAL A 21 -5.61 -8.47 2.35
C VAL A 21 -4.75 -7.21 2.59
N ILE A 22 -5.27 -6.02 2.31
CA ILE A 22 -4.57 -4.74 2.59
C ILE A 22 -4.36 -4.56 4.11
N ALA A 23 -5.30 -4.98 4.94
CA ALA A 23 -5.20 -4.85 6.39
C ALA A 23 -4.34 -5.93 7.06
N ASP A 24 -4.06 -7.06 6.37
CA ASP A 24 -3.28 -8.18 6.89
C ASP A 24 -1.77 -7.93 6.77
N PHE A 25 -1.28 -6.88 7.46
CA PHE A 25 0.13 -6.46 7.43
C PHE A 25 1.10 -7.58 7.81
N ALA A 26 0.73 -8.44 8.76
CA ALA A 26 1.56 -9.55 9.20
C ALA A 26 1.94 -10.51 8.05
N ARG A 27 1.09 -10.60 7.02
CA ARG A 27 1.31 -11.43 5.84
C ARG A 27 1.95 -10.70 4.65
N TYR A 28 2.25 -9.41 4.76
CA TYR A 28 2.92 -8.67 3.67
C TYR A 28 4.23 -9.33 3.19
N PRO A 29 5.08 -9.90 4.06
CA PRO A 29 6.29 -10.60 3.61
C PRO A 29 6.04 -11.81 2.70
N GLU A 30 4.85 -12.40 2.74
CA GLU A 30 4.51 -13.59 1.96
C GLU A 30 4.28 -13.28 0.47
N TRP A 31 3.89 -12.05 0.11
CA TRP A 31 3.39 -11.75 -1.25
C TRP A 31 3.91 -10.47 -1.89
N THR A 32 4.41 -9.51 -1.11
CA THR A 32 4.91 -8.23 -1.68
C THR A 32 6.30 -8.38 -2.30
N GLY A 33 7.08 -9.37 -1.87
CA GLY A 33 8.47 -9.61 -2.30
C GLY A 33 9.49 -8.62 -1.71
N GLU A 34 9.13 -7.35 -1.61
CA GLU A 34 9.98 -6.25 -1.13
C GLU A 34 9.87 -6.02 0.38
N VAL A 35 8.71 -6.28 1.00
CA VAL A 35 8.57 -6.19 2.46
C VAL A 35 9.17 -7.45 3.09
N LYS A 36 10.12 -7.28 4.01
CA LYS A 36 10.76 -8.37 4.75
C LYS A 36 10.16 -8.56 6.14
N GLU A 37 9.80 -7.45 6.78
CA GLU A 37 9.14 -7.46 8.07
C GLU A 37 8.03 -6.40 8.08
N ALA A 38 6.92 -6.74 8.73
CA ALA A 38 5.80 -5.84 8.95
C ALA A 38 5.29 -6.04 10.38
N GLU A 39 5.37 -4.98 11.18
CA GLU A 39 5.04 -4.99 12.61
C GLU A 39 3.98 -3.93 12.89
N VAL A 40 2.81 -4.34 13.36
CA VAL A 40 1.76 -3.41 13.81
C VAL A 40 2.14 -2.88 15.18
N LEU A 41 2.43 -1.58 15.27
CA LEU A 41 2.88 -0.91 16.49
C LEU A 41 1.72 -0.37 17.33
N ALA A 42 0.61 -0.03 16.67
CA ALA A 42 -0.59 0.49 17.31
C ALA A 42 -1.83 0.14 16.49
N THR A 43 -2.97 0.00 17.17
CA THR A 43 -4.29 -0.27 16.55
C THR A 43 -5.33 0.72 17.04
N ASP A 44 -6.38 0.95 16.24
CA ASP A 44 -7.56 1.70 16.65
C ASP A 44 -8.51 0.85 17.50
N ASP A 45 -9.60 1.47 17.98
CA ASP A 45 -10.64 0.81 18.79
C ASP A 45 -11.36 -0.34 18.06
N ARG A 46 -11.19 -0.44 16.73
CA ARG A 46 -11.74 -1.50 15.89
C ARG A 46 -10.69 -2.57 15.54
N GLY A 47 -9.49 -2.48 16.11
CA GLY A 47 -8.38 -3.40 15.86
C GLY A 47 -7.65 -3.16 14.54
N ARG A 48 -7.93 -2.08 13.82
CA ARG A 48 -7.24 -1.76 12.55
C ARG A 48 -5.91 -1.08 12.86
N ALA A 49 -4.86 -1.39 12.10
CA ALA A 49 -3.55 -0.82 12.34
C ALA A 49 -3.55 0.71 12.22
N GLN A 50 -3.11 1.42 13.26
CA GLN A 50 -2.88 2.88 13.21
C GLN A 50 -1.43 3.21 12.89
N GLN A 51 -0.49 2.37 13.32
CA GLN A 51 0.92 2.51 12.96
C GLN A 51 1.53 1.16 12.64
N VAL A 52 2.28 1.10 11.55
CA VAL A 52 2.97 -0.11 11.11
C VAL A 52 4.41 0.24 10.78
N ARG A 53 5.36 -0.53 11.31
CA ARG A 53 6.75 -0.52 10.88
C ARG A 53 6.92 -1.53 9.76
N LEU A 54 7.54 -1.10 8.67
CA LEU A 54 7.85 -1.91 7.50
C LEU A 54 9.36 -1.86 7.26
N VAL A 55 9.97 -3.05 7.15
CA VAL A 55 11.36 -3.21 6.70
C VAL A 55 11.32 -3.66 5.25
N LEU A 56 11.86 -2.84 4.35
CA LEU A 56 11.89 -3.12 2.91
C LEU A 56 13.29 -3.46 2.44
N ASP A 57 13.36 -4.44 1.56
CA ASP A 57 14.56 -4.79 0.80
C ASP A 57 14.16 -5.06 -0.67
N ALA A 58 14.38 -4.03 -1.49
CA ALA A 58 14.23 -4.07 -2.95
C ALA A 58 15.61 -4.13 -3.64
N GLY A 59 16.57 -4.83 -3.04
CA GLY A 59 17.93 -5.00 -3.53
C GLY A 59 18.83 -3.80 -3.22
N ALA A 60 18.97 -2.88 -4.17
CA ALA A 60 19.81 -1.70 -4.00
C ALA A 60 19.20 -0.65 -3.05
N ILE A 61 17.90 -0.77 -2.77
CA ILE A 61 17.15 0.13 -1.89
C ILE A 61 16.70 -0.69 -0.69
N LYS A 62 17.09 -0.23 0.51
CA LYS A 62 16.66 -0.79 1.79
C LYS A 62 16.18 0.35 2.67
N ASP A 63 15.02 0.20 3.27
CA ASP A 63 14.47 1.21 4.16
C ASP A 63 13.78 0.55 5.34
N ASP A 64 13.80 1.24 6.48
CA ASP A 64 13.03 0.91 7.66
C ASP A 64 12.19 2.14 7.99
N HIS A 65 10.88 2.01 7.78
CA HIS A 65 9.97 3.11 7.99
C HIS A 65 8.76 2.73 8.81
N THR A 66 8.18 3.74 9.45
CA THR A 66 6.89 3.63 10.13
C THR A 66 5.90 4.56 9.46
N LEU A 67 4.73 4.02 9.16
CA LEU A 67 3.61 4.74 8.57
C LEU A 67 2.47 4.84 9.57
N ALA A 68 1.78 5.99 9.56
CA ALA A 68 0.53 6.18 10.27
C ALA A 68 -0.63 5.99 9.29
N TYR A 69 -1.58 5.11 9.63
CA TYR A 69 -2.71 4.74 8.78
C TYR A 69 -4.00 5.41 9.26
N THR A 70 -4.77 5.92 8.30
CA THR A 70 -6.12 6.47 8.51
C THR A 70 -7.11 5.67 7.67
N TRP A 71 -8.10 5.09 8.34
CA TRP A 71 -9.12 4.24 7.72
C TRP A 71 -10.45 4.97 7.61
N THR A 72 -10.91 5.20 6.39
CA THR A 72 -12.16 5.91 6.10
C THR A 72 -13.23 4.91 5.68
N GLY A 73 -14.13 4.58 6.60
CA GLY A 73 -15.13 3.54 6.37
C GLY A 73 -14.48 2.16 6.18
N GLY A 74 -14.97 1.40 5.20
CA GLY A 74 -14.46 0.07 4.82
C GLY A 74 -13.77 0.01 3.46
N ASN A 75 -13.76 1.11 2.70
CA ASN A 75 -13.37 1.12 1.29
C ASN A 75 -12.17 2.01 1.00
N GLU A 76 -11.63 2.70 2.01
CA GLU A 76 -10.49 3.59 1.83
C GLU A 76 -9.56 3.49 3.03
N VAL A 77 -8.27 3.40 2.72
CA VAL A 77 -7.19 3.53 3.68
C VAL A 77 -6.12 4.43 3.11
N SER A 78 -5.64 5.37 3.90
CA SER A 78 -4.54 6.26 3.57
C SER A 78 -3.46 6.19 4.62
N TRP A 79 -2.26 6.64 4.29
CA TRP A 79 -1.15 6.72 5.23
C TRP A 79 -0.24 7.88 4.96
N THR A 80 0.49 8.26 6.01
CA THR A 80 1.54 9.26 5.99
C THR A 80 2.79 8.77 6.73
N LEU A 81 3.94 9.35 6.40
CA LEU A 81 5.22 8.97 7.00
C LEU A 81 5.35 9.46 8.44
N VAL A 82 5.67 8.55 9.37
CA VAL A 82 6.07 8.89 10.75
C VAL A 82 7.59 9.01 10.86
N LYS A 83 8.32 8.00 10.36
CA LYS A 83 9.79 7.99 10.33
C LYS A 83 10.29 7.10 9.21
N SER A 84 11.44 7.43 8.64
CA SER A 84 12.16 6.60 7.68
C SER A 84 13.66 6.92 7.71
N GLN A 85 14.47 5.93 7.35
CA GLN A 85 15.90 6.12 7.13
C GLN A 85 16.18 6.86 5.81
N MET A 86 15.44 6.55 4.74
CA MET A 86 15.67 7.10 3.41
C MET A 86 14.73 8.25 2.99
N LEU A 87 13.52 8.31 3.56
CA LEU A 87 12.44 9.17 3.11
C LEU A 87 12.25 10.39 4.01
N ARG A 88 11.85 11.50 3.39
CA ARG A 88 11.36 12.73 4.04
C ARG A 88 9.84 12.74 4.15
N ALA A 89 9.14 12.23 3.14
CA ALA A 89 7.69 12.07 3.13
C ALA A 89 7.32 10.80 2.36
N LEU A 90 6.19 10.22 2.72
CA LEU A 90 5.59 9.07 2.04
C LEU A 90 4.10 9.10 2.34
N ASP A 91 3.34 9.50 1.34
CA ASP A 91 1.88 9.63 1.43
C ASP A 91 1.26 8.70 0.39
N GLY A 92 0.28 7.92 0.79
CA GLY A 92 -0.39 7.01 -0.12
C GLY A 92 -1.80 6.66 0.31
N SER A 93 -2.54 6.04 -0.61
CA SER A 93 -3.90 5.60 -0.33
C SER A 93 -4.35 4.48 -1.26
N TYR A 94 -5.11 3.54 -0.71
CA TYR A 94 -5.97 2.65 -1.48
C TYR A 94 -7.42 3.11 -1.39
N LEU A 95 -8.08 3.18 -2.55
CA LEU A 95 -9.52 3.39 -2.67
C LEU A 95 -10.13 2.22 -3.44
N LEU A 96 -11.15 1.60 -2.85
CA LEU A 96 -11.85 0.44 -3.38
C LEU A 96 -13.26 0.84 -3.81
N VAL A 97 -13.57 0.63 -5.08
CA VAL A 97 -14.90 0.90 -5.64
C VAL A 97 -15.53 -0.43 -6.07
N PRO A 98 -16.70 -0.82 -5.52
CA PRO A 98 -17.38 -2.03 -5.94
C PRO A 98 -17.82 -1.92 -7.40
N LEU A 99 -17.65 -3.00 -8.15
CA LEU A 99 -18.10 -3.17 -9.52
C LEU A 99 -18.99 -4.40 -9.65
N GLY A 100 -19.84 -4.44 -10.67
CA GLY A 100 -20.61 -5.64 -11.03
C GLY A 100 -21.48 -6.20 -9.90
N GLY A 101 -22.07 -5.35 -9.05
CA GLY A 101 -22.92 -5.81 -7.94
C GLY A 101 -22.16 -6.18 -6.66
N GLY A 102 -20.82 -6.04 -6.64
CA GLY A 102 -19.99 -6.33 -5.47
C GLY A 102 -19.03 -7.51 -5.66
N ASP A 103 -19.13 -8.21 -6.79
CA ASP A 103 -18.29 -9.39 -7.09
C ASP A 103 -16.88 -9.00 -7.57
N ARG A 104 -16.68 -7.74 -7.96
CA ARG A 104 -15.40 -7.20 -8.42
C ARG A 104 -15.13 -5.86 -7.78
N THR A 105 -13.87 -5.47 -7.75
CA THR A 105 -13.44 -4.20 -7.15
C THR A 105 -12.46 -3.47 -8.06
N GLU A 106 -12.74 -2.21 -8.36
CA GLU A 106 -11.71 -1.30 -8.86
C GLU A 106 -10.88 -0.81 -7.68
N VAL A 107 -9.58 -1.06 -7.74
CA VAL A 107 -8.62 -0.63 -6.72
C VAL A 107 -7.76 0.46 -7.31
N THR A 108 -7.87 1.67 -6.75
CA THR A 108 -7.00 2.79 -7.09
C THR A 108 -5.92 2.90 -6.03
N TYR A 109 -4.65 2.89 -6.45
CA TYR A 109 -3.51 3.14 -5.59
C TYR A 109 -2.83 4.45 -5.98
N ARG A 110 -2.69 5.35 -5.00
CA ARG A 110 -1.98 6.63 -5.12
C ARG A 110 -0.76 6.64 -4.21
N LEU A 111 0.33 7.19 -4.71
CA LEU A 111 1.57 7.34 -3.96
C LEU A 111 2.28 8.64 -4.32
N THR A 112 2.80 9.30 -3.28
CA THR A 112 3.85 10.32 -3.38
C THR A 112 4.97 9.94 -2.44
N VAL A 113 6.16 9.87 -2.98
CA VAL A 113 7.37 9.57 -2.20
C VAL A 113 8.17 10.86 -2.12
N ASP A 114 8.87 11.16 -1.04
CA ASP A 114 9.93 12.15 -1.05
C ASP A 114 11.17 11.59 -0.38
N VAL A 115 12.28 11.57 -1.10
CA VAL A 115 13.54 10.98 -0.63
C VAL A 115 14.45 12.05 -0.04
N LYS A 116 15.34 11.66 0.87
CA LYS A 116 16.32 12.58 1.46
C LYS A 116 17.39 13.05 0.46
N ILE A 117 17.66 12.26 -0.57
CA ILE A 117 18.64 12.57 -1.63
C ILE A 117 17.93 13.33 -2.76
N PRO A 118 18.48 14.44 -3.28
CA PRO A 118 17.88 15.14 -4.41
C PRO A 118 17.71 14.23 -5.64
N MET A 119 16.48 14.13 -6.15
CA MET A 119 16.16 13.40 -7.38
C MET A 119 15.51 14.31 -8.41
N LEU A 120 15.78 14.06 -9.69
CA LEU A 120 15.07 14.72 -10.79
C LEU A 120 13.62 14.22 -10.83
N GLY A 121 12.65 15.14 -11.01
CA GLY A 121 11.22 14.82 -10.91
C GLY A 121 10.72 13.72 -11.86
N MET A 122 11.31 13.57 -13.05
CA MET A 122 10.96 12.47 -13.97
C MET A 122 11.38 11.10 -13.45
N ILE A 123 12.56 11.00 -12.83
CA ILE A 123 13.07 9.75 -12.25
C ILE A 123 12.21 9.37 -11.04
N LYS A 124 11.87 10.35 -10.20
CA LYS A 124 10.97 10.19 -9.06
C LYS A 124 9.62 9.61 -9.47
N ARG A 125 8.94 10.22 -10.45
CA ARG A 125 7.65 9.71 -10.98
C ARG A 125 7.74 8.30 -11.57
N LYS A 126 8.84 7.98 -12.25
CA LYS A 126 9.06 6.63 -12.78
C LYS A 126 9.22 5.60 -11.66
N ALA A 127 9.94 5.94 -10.59
CA ALA A 127 10.08 5.07 -9.43
C ALA A 127 8.73 4.86 -8.72
N GLU A 128 7.97 5.94 -8.47
CA GLU A 128 6.61 5.87 -7.91
C GLU A 128 5.70 4.96 -8.74
N LYS A 129 5.72 5.10 -10.07
CA LYS A 129 4.92 4.26 -10.97
C LYS A 129 5.30 2.78 -10.86
N VAL A 130 6.59 2.44 -10.80
CA VAL A 130 7.04 1.05 -10.66
C VAL A 130 6.57 0.45 -9.33
N ILE A 131 6.64 1.21 -8.24
CA ILE A 131 6.14 0.77 -6.93
C ILE A 131 4.63 0.50 -6.99
N ILE A 132 3.86 1.43 -7.57
CA ILE A 132 2.41 1.29 -7.71
C ILE A 132 2.05 0.05 -8.53
N ASP A 133 2.67 -0.11 -9.71
CA ASP A 133 2.37 -1.20 -10.63
C ASP A 133 2.70 -2.57 -9.98
N ARG A 134 3.82 -2.68 -9.23
CA ARG A 134 4.19 -3.90 -8.48
C ARG A 134 3.23 -4.20 -7.34
N ALA A 135 2.89 -3.20 -6.53
CA ALA A 135 2.00 -3.37 -5.39
C ALA A 135 0.60 -3.81 -5.85
N LEU A 136 0.05 -3.19 -6.89
CA LEU A 136 -1.24 -3.57 -7.46
C LEU A 136 -1.22 -4.98 -8.05
N ALA A 137 -0.16 -5.35 -8.79
CA ALA A 137 0.00 -6.69 -9.34
C ALA A 137 0.11 -7.76 -8.24
N GLY A 138 0.90 -7.49 -7.19
CA GLY A 138 1.04 -8.37 -6.03
C GLY A 138 -0.27 -8.55 -5.28
N LEU A 139 -0.99 -7.45 -5.04
CA LEU A 139 -2.28 -7.46 -4.34
C LEU A 139 -3.31 -8.28 -5.12
N LYS A 140 -3.46 -8.02 -6.43
CA LYS A 140 -4.37 -8.78 -7.31
C LYS A 140 -4.07 -10.27 -7.22
N LYS A 141 -2.80 -10.64 -7.41
CA LYS A 141 -2.39 -12.04 -7.33
C LYS A 141 -2.72 -12.65 -5.96
N ARG A 142 -2.44 -11.94 -4.86
CA ARG A 142 -2.68 -12.45 -3.50
C ARG A 142 -4.17 -12.66 -3.23
N VAL A 143 -5.01 -11.71 -3.62
CA VAL A 143 -6.47 -11.77 -3.44
C VAL A 143 -7.05 -12.90 -4.29
N GLU A 144 -6.71 -12.97 -5.57
CA GLU A 144 -7.31 -13.95 -6.50
C GLU A 144 -6.75 -15.37 -6.32
N SER A 145 -5.63 -15.53 -5.61
CA SER A 145 -5.07 -16.85 -5.26
C SER A 145 -5.54 -17.36 -3.90
N ALA A 146 -6.17 -16.52 -3.08
CA ALA A 146 -6.78 -16.98 -1.83
C ALA A 146 -8.06 -17.75 -2.19
N PRO A 147 -8.23 -19.01 -1.78
CA PRO A 147 -9.52 -19.68 -1.89
C PRO A 147 -10.56 -18.82 -1.18
N GLY A 148 -11.67 -18.50 -1.86
CA GLY A 148 -12.79 -17.83 -1.23
C GLY A 148 -13.16 -18.56 0.05
N ALA A 149 -13.15 -17.84 1.18
CA ALA A 149 -13.50 -18.37 2.48
C ALA A 149 -14.98 -18.74 2.56
#